data_AF-A0A8H7CKJ9-F1
#
_entry.id   AF-A0A8H7CKJ9-F1
#
_cell.length_a   1.000
_cell.length_b   1.000
_cell.length_c   1.000
_cell.angle_alpha   90.00
_cell.angle_beta   90.00
_cell.angle_gamma   90.00
#
_symmetry.space_group_name_H-M   'P 1'
#
loop_
_entity.id
_entity.type
_entity.pdbx_description
1 polymer ?
#
loop_
_entity_poly.entity_id
_entity_poly.type
_entity_poly.pdbx_seq_one_letter_code
_entity_poly.pdbx_strand_id
1 'polypeptide(L)'
;MSTTPIPIPILVSGAHEKTGSGVAASLKPEYEVIHFTLMTAATTEIPLLLKGEVPSPSSSSLGSGNWSTFPKAVVFGGAYDDAQIEAVRKAVAEAPGTKRIPWLRVDMRVPHPPVDTPEYAVAVVGRMKALLGKLEGEGKFDAEDDTVYFF
;
A
#
# COMPACT_ATOMS: atom_id res chain seq x y z
N MET A 1 -5.47 31.79 2.72
CA MET A 1 -4.96 30.96 1.62
C MET A 1 -5.07 29.52 2.11
N SER A 2 -6.02 28.75 1.60
CA SER A 2 -6.18 27.36 2.03
C SER A 2 -5.16 26.52 1.27
N THR A 3 -4.07 26.12 1.94
CA THR A 3 -3.18 25.10 1.41
C THR A 3 -3.97 23.80 1.37
N THR A 4 -4.28 23.31 0.17
CA THR A 4 -4.77 21.94 0.02
C THR A 4 -3.73 21.00 0.66
N PRO A 5 -4.11 20.16 1.63
CA PRO A 5 -3.16 19.22 2.24
C PRO A 5 -2.55 18.36 1.14
N ILE A 6 -1.22 18.23 1.17
CA ILE A 6 -0.47 17.40 0.22
C ILE A 6 -0.88 15.95 0.47
N PRO A 7 -1.39 15.21 -0.55
CA PRO A 7 -1.75 13.81 -0.38
C PRO A 7 -0.56 12.98 0.10
N ILE A 8 -0.81 12.01 0.99
CA ILE A 8 0.26 11.17 1.53
C ILE A 8 0.58 10.06 0.52
N PRO A 9 1.85 9.95 0.08
CA PRO A 9 2.26 8.94 -0.90
C PRO A 9 2.27 7.55 -0.28
N ILE A 10 1.62 6.57 -0.92
CA ILE A 10 1.62 5.17 -0.50
C ILE A 10 1.83 4.23 -1.67
N LEU A 11 2.32 3.02 -1.36
CA LEU A 11 2.37 1.90 -2.29
C LEU A 11 1.14 1.01 -2.07
N VAL A 12 0.59 0.48 -3.16
CA VAL A 12 -0.49 -0.53 -3.09
C VAL A 12 -0.08 -1.75 -3.89
N SER A 13 -0.34 -2.95 -3.37
CA SER A 13 -0.12 -4.19 -4.10
C SER A 13 -1.34 -5.08 -4.11
N GLY A 14 -1.67 -5.65 -5.28
CA GLY A 14 -2.85 -6.47 -5.46
C GLY A 14 -2.80 -7.35 -6.71
N ALA A 15 -3.79 -8.23 -6.84
CA ALA A 15 -3.81 -9.22 -7.92
C ALA A 15 -4.17 -8.64 -9.30
N HIS A 16 -4.96 -7.55 -9.35
CA HIS A 16 -5.52 -7.00 -10.59
C HIS A 16 -5.55 -5.47 -10.60
N GLU A 17 -5.12 -4.85 -11.69
CA GLU A 17 -5.19 -3.39 -11.89
C GLU A 17 -6.63 -2.86 -11.87
N LYS A 18 -7.59 -3.63 -12.38
CA LYS A 18 -9.02 -3.24 -12.38
C LYS A 18 -9.49 -2.90 -10.96
N THR A 19 -9.21 -3.76 -9.99
CA THR A 19 -9.55 -3.51 -8.59
C THR A 19 -8.67 -2.42 -7.98
N GLY A 20 -7.36 -2.44 -8.28
CA GLY A 20 -6.41 -1.42 -7.83
C GLY A 20 -6.83 0.00 -8.23
N SER A 21 -7.36 0.18 -9.44
CA SER A 21 -7.77 1.49 -9.96
C SER A 21 -8.92 2.12 -9.14
N GLY A 22 -9.91 1.30 -8.76
CA GLY A 22 -11.01 1.74 -7.90
C GLY A 22 -10.53 2.08 -6.49
N VAL A 23 -9.59 1.30 -5.93
CA VAL A 23 -8.96 1.58 -4.64
C VAL A 23 -8.19 2.89 -4.69
N ALA A 24 -7.33 3.08 -5.70
CA ALA A 24 -6.53 4.30 -5.87
C ALA A 24 -7.40 5.55 -6.04
N ALA A 25 -8.52 5.46 -6.76
CA ALA A 25 -9.48 6.55 -6.88
C ALA A 25 -10.16 6.87 -5.55
N SER A 26 -10.57 5.83 -4.80
CA SER A 26 -11.30 5.98 -3.54
C SER A 26 -10.44 6.48 -2.38
N LEU A 27 -9.11 6.34 -2.50
CA LEU A 27 -8.13 6.81 -1.52
C LEU A 27 -7.92 8.33 -1.53
N LYS A 28 -8.30 9.00 -2.62
CA LYS A 28 -8.23 10.46 -2.74
C LYS A 28 -9.28 11.15 -1.85
N PRO A 29 -9.06 12.42 -1.48
CA PRO A 29 -7.84 13.21 -1.72
C PRO A 29 -6.70 12.96 -0.72
N GLU A 30 -6.93 12.23 0.36
CA GLU A 30 -5.99 12.13 1.50
C GLU A 30 -4.72 11.35 1.15
N TYR A 31 -4.84 10.31 0.34
CA TYR A 31 -3.72 9.45 -0.05
C TYR A 31 -3.52 9.43 -1.56
N GLU A 32 -2.27 9.39 -1.96
CA GLU A 32 -1.83 9.23 -3.34
C GLU A 32 -1.18 7.85 -3.50
N VAL A 33 -1.78 6.99 -4.32
CA VAL A 33 -1.11 5.76 -4.76
C VAL A 33 -0.06 6.16 -5.80
N ILE A 34 1.19 6.26 -5.37
CA ILE A 34 2.29 6.67 -6.26
C ILE A 34 2.76 5.53 -7.16
N HIS A 35 2.58 4.28 -6.72
CA HIS A 35 2.88 3.07 -7.49
C HIS A 35 1.98 1.92 -7.05
N PHE A 36 1.49 1.18 -8.04
CA PHE A 36 0.81 -0.08 -7.82
C PHE A 36 1.70 -1.24 -8.28
N THR A 37 1.86 -2.26 -7.44
CA THR A 37 2.62 -3.46 -7.78
C THR A 37 1.67 -4.64 -7.94
N LEU A 38 1.76 -5.37 -9.05
CA LEU A 38 1.04 -6.64 -9.16
C LEU A 38 1.61 -7.66 -8.16
N MET A 39 0.73 -8.48 -7.60
CA MET A 39 1.11 -9.46 -6.60
C MET A 39 2.29 -10.38 -7.02
N THR A 40 2.33 -10.74 -8.30
CA THR A 40 3.38 -11.57 -8.88
C THR A 40 4.76 -10.92 -8.90
N ALA A 41 4.84 -9.59 -8.80
CA ALA A 41 6.06 -8.80 -8.80
C ALA A 41 6.39 -8.19 -7.42
N ALA A 42 5.58 -8.47 -6.39
CA ALA A 42 5.73 -7.83 -5.07
C ALA A 42 7.07 -8.11 -4.39
N THR A 43 7.61 -9.32 -4.54
CA THR A 43 8.91 -9.70 -3.96
C THR A 43 10.10 -9.06 -4.67
N THR A 44 9.93 -8.49 -5.87
CA THR A 44 10.99 -7.83 -6.63
C THR A 44 10.83 -6.31 -6.65
N GLU A 45 9.62 -5.78 -6.82
CA GLU A 45 9.39 -4.34 -6.88
C GLU A 45 9.42 -3.66 -5.52
N ILE A 46 8.74 -4.20 -4.51
CA ILE A 46 8.63 -3.53 -3.20
C ILE A 46 10.02 -3.27 -2.59
N PRO A 47 10.99 -4.21 -2.61
CA PRO A 47 12.34 -3.91 -2.15
C PRO A 47 13.02 -2.76 -2.90
N LEU A 48 12.89 -2.69 -4.24
CA LEU A 48 13.44 -1.58 -5.04
C LEU A 48 12.78 -0.25 -4.65
N LEU A 49 11.46 -0.24 -4.55
CA LEU A 49 10.67 0.93 -4.18
C LEU A 49 11.04 1.45 -2.80
N LEU A 50 11.25 0.55 -1.83
CA LEU A 50 11.66 0.92 -0.47
C LEU A 50 13.13 1.35 -0.37
N LYS A 51 13.94 1.06 -1.39
CA LYS A 51 15.29 1.62 -1.57
C LYS A 51 15.27 3.01 -2.23
N GLY A 52 14.10 3.42 -2.76
CA GLY A 52 13.95 4.66 -3.53
C GLY A 52 14.26 4.49 -5.02
N GLU A 53 14.27 3.25 -5.53
CA GLU A 53 14.47 2.92 -6.95
C GLU A 53 13.14 2.55 -7.60
N VAL A 54 12.92 3.00 -8.85
CA VAL A 54 11.68 2.74 -9.59
C VAL A 54 11.87 1.52 -10.50
N PRO A 55 11.03 0.47 -10.40
CA PRO A 55 11.11 -0.71 -11.26
C PRO A 55 11.03 -0.38 -12.76
N SER A 56 11.85 -1.06 -13.56
CA SER A 56 11.84 -0.95 -15.02
C SER A 56 12.15 -2.32 -15.67
N PRO A 57 11.20 -2.94 -16.40
CA PRO A 57 9.80 -2.51 -16.54
C PRO A 57 9.03 -2.64 -15.22
N SER A 58 8.00 -1.82 -15.03
CA SER A 58 7.04 -2.04 -13.95
C SER A 58 6.00 -3.07 -14.37
N SER A 59 5.50 -3.83 -13.39
CA SER A 59 4.41 -4.78 -13.48
C SER A 59 3.06 -4.11 -13.73
N SER A 60 2.92 -2.82 -13.46
CA SER A 60 1.65 -2.09 -13.61
C SER A 60 1.89 -0.68 -14.16
N SER A 61 0.88 -0.16 -14.86
CA SER A 61 0.82 1.26 -15.24
C SER A 61 0.04 2.12 -14.25
N LEU A 62 -0.50 1.52 -13.18
CA LEU A 62 -1.31 2.19 -12.19
C LEU A 62 -0.45 2.89 -11.13
N GLY A 63 -0.88 4.10 -10.77
CA GLY A 63 -0.17 4.97 -9.85
C GLY A 63 0.14 6.30 -10.53
N SER A 64 0.49 7.32 -9.75
CA SER A 64 0.84 8.63 -10.32
C SER A 64 2.27 8.70 -10.83
N GLY A 65 3.17 7.81 -10.37
CA GLY A 65 4.61 7.91 -10.62
C GLY A 65 5.26 9.13 -9.93
N ASN A 66 4.57 9.75 -8.98
CA ASN A 66 5.09 10.91 -8.25
C ASN A 66 6.10 10.49 -7.17
N TRP A 67 7.35 10.31 -7.59
CA TRP A 67 8.47 9.95 -6.70
C TRP A 67 9.15 11.15 -6.03
N SER A 68 8.53 12.34 -6.05
CA SER A 68 9.07 13.53 -5.38
C SER A 68 9.17 13.38 -3.86
N THR A 69 8.36 12.48 -3.30
CA THR A 69 8.32 12.12 -1.88
C THR A 69 8.36 10.61 -1.71
N PHE A 70 9.10 10.15 -0.70
CA PHE A 70 9.20 8.72 -0.39
C PHE A 70 7.85 8.17 0.15
N PRO A 71 7.43 6.95 -0.24
CA PRO A 71 6.18 6.38 0.24
C PRO A 71 6.17 6.20 1.76
N LYS A 72 4.99 6.41 2.37
CA LYS A 72 4.79 6.36 3.82
C LYS A 72 4.22 5.03 4.33
N ALA A 73 3.64 4.23 3.45
CA ALA A 73 3.14 2.90 3.79
C ALA A 73 3.10 1.97 2.56
N VAL A 74 3.09 0.66 2.81
CA VAL A 74 2.76 -0.36 1.81
C VAL A 74 1.43 -1.01 2.19
N VAL A 75 0.48 -1.02 1.27
CA VAL A 75 -0.84 -1.62 1.48
C VAL A 75 -1.03 -2.84 0.60
N PHE A 76 -1.38 -3.97 1.20
CA PHE A 76 -1.62 -5.23 0.51
C PHE A 76 -3.13 -5.52 0.42
N GLY A 77 -3.59 -5.86 -0.79
CA GLY A 77 -4.96 -6.29 -1.02
C GLY A 77 -5.27 -7.67 -0.40
N GLY A 78 -6.55 -8.02 -0.33
CA GLY A 78 -7.02 -9.26 0.33
C GLY A 78 -6.62 -10.58 -0.35
N ALA A 79 -5.92 -10.55 -1.48
CA ALA A 79 -5.41 -11.76 -2.13
C ALA A 79 -4.22 -12.38 -1.37
N TYR A 80 -3.53 -11.60 -0.54
CA TYR A 80 -2.31 -12.01 0.15
C TYR A 80 -2.56 -12.90 1.38
N ASP A 81 -1.97 -14.08 1.36
CA ASP A 81 -1.82 -14.92 2.56
C ASP A 81 -0.58 -14.53 3.41
N ASP A 82 -0.44 -15.18 4.57
CA ASP A 82 0.64 -14.89 5.53
C ASP A 82 2.02 -15.18 4.94
N ALA A 83 2.12 -16.27 4.16
CA ALA A 83 3.38 -16.71 3.58
C ALA A 83 3.84 -15.76 2.47
N GLN A 84 2.90 -15.24 1.67
CA GLN A 84 3.19 -14.26 0.61
C GLN A 84 3.65 -12.92 1.19
N ILE A 85 3.03 -12.44 2.27
CA ILE A 85 3.47 -11.22 2.96
C ILE A 85 4.87 -11.43 3.55
N GLU A 86 5.11 -12.56 4.20
CA GLU A 86 6.42 -12.85 4.78
C GLU A 86 7.50 -13.00 3.70
N ALA A 87 7.17 -13.55 2.53
CA ALA A 87 8.11 -13.60 1.41
C ALA A 87 8.52 -12.20 0.92
N VAL A 88 7.58 -11.25 0.85
CA VAL A 88 7.89 -9.86 0.51
C VAL A 88 8.73 -9.21 1.61
N ARG A 89 8.40 -9.42 2.89
CA ARG A 89 9.18 -8.89 4.02
C ARG A 89 10.60 -9.42 4.02
N LYS A 90 10.78 -10.71 3.78
CA LYS A 90 12.10 -11.34 3.66
C LYS A 90 12.91 -10.70 2.51
N ALA A 91 12.29 -10.51 1.35
CA ALA A 91 12.95 -9.85 0.22
C ALA A 91 13.38 -8.40 0.55
N VAL A 92 12.55 -7.65 1.30
CA VAL A 92 12.91 -6.30 1.77
C VAL A 92 14.06 -6.34 2.78
N ALA A 93 14.06 -7.31 3.70
CA ALA A 93 15.10 -7.46 4.72
C ALA A 93 16.45 -7.89 4.13
N GLU A 94 16.45 -8.68 3.06
CA GLU A 94 17.65 -9.11 2.34
C GLU A 94 18.19 -8.02 1.40
N ALA A 95 17.36 -7.04 1.02
CA ALA A 95 17.75 -5.92 0.17
C ALA A 95 18.42 -4.80 0.99
N PRO A 96 19.70 -4.45 0.71
CA PRO A 96 20.39 -3.39 1.44
C PRO A 96 19.86 -2.00 1.07
N GLY A 97 19.77 -1.12 2.06
CA GLY A 97 19.38 0.29 1.87
C GLY A 97 17.87 0.52 1.77
N THR A 98 17.05 -0.48 2.09
CA THR A 98 15.60 -0.31 2.20
C THR A 98 15.24 0.50 3.45
N LYS A 99 14.27 1.41 3.31
CA LYS A 99 13.67 2.11 4.45
C LYS A 99 12.54 1.28 5.05
N ARG A 100 12.40 1.35 6.37
CA ARG A 100 11.30 0.70 7.12
C ARG A 100 10.10 1.63 7.17
N ILE A 101 8.99 1.19 6.60
CA ILE A 101 7.69 1.88 6.65
C ILE A 101 6.59 0.89 7.03
N PRO A 102 5.47 1.32 7.65
CA PRO A 102 4.41 0.42 8.06
C PRO A 102 3.77 -0.34 6.89
N TRP A 103 3.37 -1.58 7.18
CA TRP A 103 2.76 -2.50 6.23
C TRP A 103 1.31 -2.71 6.65
N LEU A 104 0.37 -2.54 5.73
CA LEU A 104 -1.05 -2.71 6.00
C LEU A 104 -1.58 -3.92 5.24
N ARG A 105 -2.31 -4.78 5.93
CA ARG A 105 -2.92 -5.97 5.35
C ARG A 105 -4.39 -6.08 5.73
N VAL A 106 -5.22 -6.49 4.77
CA VAL A 106 -6.64 -6.76 5.03
C VAL A 106 -6.77 -7.86 6.09
N ASP A 107 -7.56 -7.61 7.13
CA ASP A 107 -7.96 -8.61 8.12
C ASP A 107 -9.17 -9.40 7.61
N MET A 108 -8.89 -10.56 7.01
CA MET A 108 -9.94 -11.46 6.52
C MET A 108 -10.78 -12.10 7.64
N ARG A 109 -10.42 -11.92 8.92
CA ARG A 109 -11.23 -12.38 10.07
C ARG A 109 -12.36 -11.40 10.39
N VAL A 110 -12.25 -10.15 9.94
CA VAL A 110 -13.29 -9.14 10.13
C VAL A 110 -14.39 -9.37 9.08
N PRO A 111 -15.66 -9.53 9.49
CA PRO A 111 -16.76 -9.68 8.55
C PRO A 111 -16.72 -8.63 7.44
N HIS A 112 -16.88 -9.09 6.21
CA HIS A 112 -16.85 -8.23 5.04
C HIS A 112 -17.99 -8.61 4.09
N PRO A 113 -18.52 -7.65 3.32
CA PRO A 113 -19.43 -7.99 2.23
C PRO A 113 -18.77 -8.96 1.23
N PRO A 114 -19.55 -9.67 0.39
CA PRO A 114 -18.98 -10.54 -0.63
C PRO A 114 -18.01 -9.79 -1.55
N VAL A 115 -16.87 -10.41 -1.88
CA VAL A 115 -15.71 -9.75 -2.53
C VAL A 115 -16.04 -9.12 -3.89
N ASP A 116 -17.08 -9.62 -4.54
CA ASP A 116 -17.59 -9.17 -5.85
C ASP A 116 -18.61 -8.02 -5.77
N THR A 117 -18.89 -7.50 -4.58
CA THR A 117 -19.88 -6.42 -4.37
C THR A 117 -19.23 -5.04 -4.22
N PRO A 118 -19.89 -3.94 -4.66
CA PRO A 118 -19.43 -2.58 -4.40
C PRO A 118 -19.25 -2.27 -2.91
N GLU A 119 -20.09 -2.85 -2.05
CA GLU A 119 -20.06 -2.68 -0.61
C GLU A 119 -18.74 -3.22 -0.01
N TYR A 120 -18.19 -4.30 -0.57
CA TYR A 120 -16.89 -4.82 -0.15
C TYR A 120 -15.77 -3.81 -0.43
N ALA A 121 -15.74 -3.24 -1.63
CA ALA A 121 -14.75 -2.23 -1.98
C ALA A 121 -14.84 -1.00 -1.05
N VAL A 122 -16.06 -0.53 -0.76
CA VAL A 122 -16.30 0.58 0.17
C VAL A 122 -15.83 0.23 1.57
N ALA A 123 -16.17 -0.96 2.08
CA ALA A 123 -15.80 -1.40 3.42
C ALA A 123 -14.28 -1.55 3.58
N VAL A 124 -13.60 -2.14 2.60
CA VAL A 124 -12.14 -2.34 2.62
C VAL A 124 -11.40 -1.00 2.54
N VAL A 125 -11.81 -0.11 1.63
CA VAL A 125 -11.20 1.23 1.52
C VAL A 125 -11.48 2.06 2.79
N GLY A 126 -12.68 1.97 3.36
CA GLY A 126 -13.01 2.67 4.61
C GLY A 126 -12.11 2.25 5.77
N ARG A 127 -11.89 0.94 5.95
CA ARG A 127 -10.95 0.40 6.95
C ARG A 127 -9.50 0.80 6.67
N MET A 128 -9.09 0.75 5.39
CA MET A 128 -7.77 1.18 4.96
C MET A 128 -7.50 2.64 5.34
N LYS A 129 -8.43 3.56 5.02
CA LYS A 129 -8.32 4.98 5.40
C LYS A 129 -8.30 5.17 6.91
N ALA A 130 -9.13 4.42 7.65
CA ALA A 130 -9.17 4.51 9.11
C ALA A 130 -7.83 4.11 9.74
N LEU A 131 -7.21 3.02 9.26
CA LEU A 131 -5.91 2.58 9.75
C LEU A 131 -4.79 3.54 9.32
N LEU A 132 -4.76 3.99 8.06
CA LEU A 132 -3.77 4.96 7.60
C LEU A 132 -3.85 6.26 8.41
N GLY A 133 -5.05 6.78 8.65
CA GLY A 133 -5.25 8.00 9.45
C GLY A 133 -4.86 7.82 10.92
N LYS A 134 -5.08 6.62 11.48
CA LYS A 134 -4.58 6.28 12.82
C LYS A 134 -3.05 6.29 12.87
N LEU A 135 -2.38 5.63 11.92
CA LEU A 135 -0.92 5.56 11.85
C LEU A 135 -0.30 6.95 11.65
N GLU A 136 -0.93 7.78 10.81
CA GLU A 136 -0.56 9.18 10.64
C GLU A 136 -0.66 9.96 11.96
N GLY A 137 -1.80 9.88 12.66
CA GLY A 137 -2.02 10.56 13.94
C GLY A 137 -1.09 10.08 15.06
N GLU A 138 -0.61 8.85 14.99
CA GLU A 138 0.40 8.27 15.90
C GLU A 138 1.85 8.59 15.49
N GLY A 139 2.07 9.33 14.38
CA GLY A 139 3.40 9.68 13.89
C GLY A 139 4.19 8.50 13.31
N LYS A 140 3.53 7.40 12.95
CA LYS A 140 4.16 6.16 12.48
C LYS A 140 4.78 6.27 11.09
N PHE A 141 4.38 7.25 10.29
CA PHE A 141 4.93 7.51 8.95
C PHE A 141 6.33 8.15 8.96
N ASP A 142 6.78 8.65 10.10
CA ASP A 142 8.11 9.25 10.26
C ASP A 142 9.02 8.43 11.19
N ALA A 143 8.51 7.33 11.74
CA ALA A 143 9.27 6.36 12.52
C ALA A 143 9.78 5.21 11.62
N GLU A 144 10.90 4.62 12.00
CA GLU A 144 11.26 3.30 11.44
C GLU A 144 10.26 2.27 11.95
N ASP A 145 9.42 1.77 11.05
CA ASP A 145 8.38 0.79 11.38
C ASP A 145 8.37 -0.32 10.33
N ASP A 146 8.48 -1.57 10.73
CA ASP A 146 8.36 -2.76 9.88
C ASP A 146 7.21 -3.68 10.31
N THR A 147 6.30 -3.14 11.11
CA THR A 147 5.13 -3.82 11.66
C THR A 147 4.08 -4.03 10.58
N VAL A 148 3.45 -5.22 10.60
CA VAL A 148 2.26 -5.52 9.81
C VAL A 148 1.02 -5.20 10.64
N TYR A 149 0.30 -4.16 10.22
CA TYR A 149 -0.97 -3.75 10.79
C TYR A 149 -2.13 -4.33 9.98
N PHE A 150 -3.16 -4.79 10.67
CA PHE A 150 -4.33 -5.42 10.07
C PHE A 150 -5.52 -4.43 10.06
N PHE A 151 -6.28 -4.38 8.96
CA PHE A 151 -7.47 -3.53 8.80
C PHE A 151 -8.69 -4.26 8.24
#